data_AF-A0A6N7INX2-F1
#
_entry.id   AF-A0A6N7INX2-F1
#
_cell.length_a   1.000
_cell.length_b   1.000
_cell.length_c   1.000
_cell.angle_alpha   90.00
_cell.angle_beta   90.00
_cell.angle_gamma   90.00
#
_symmetry.space_group_name_H-M   'P 1'
#
loop_
_entity.id
_entity.type
_entity.pdbx_description
1 polymer ?
#
loop_
_entity_poly.entity_id
_entity_poly.type
_entity_poly.pdbx_seq_one_letter_code
_entity_poly.pdbx_strand_id
1 'polypeptide(L)'
;MSLLDSLGPVQQVVLVNTRVPRPWERVVNTTLAQVAATYPHTTLVDWYAASAGHDSFFAPDGVHLTPAGARFYAALVAGAVQPDKG
;
A
#
# COMPACT_ATOMS: atom_id res chain seq x y z
N MET A 1 -15.39 -15.49 7.23
CA MET A 1 -15.47 -14.02 7.11
C MET A 1 -14.06 -13.50 6.95
N SER A 2 -13.72 -12.90 5.80
CA SER A 2 -12.43 -12.26 5.58
C SER A 2 -12.49 -10.76 5.91
N LEU A 3 -11.34 -10.09 6.02
CA LEU A 3 -11.27 -8.64 6.26
C LEU A 3 -12.00 -7.85 5.16
N LEU A 4 -11.79 -8.19 3.89
CA LEU A 4 -12.40 -7.44 2.79
C LEU A 4 -13.92 -7.60 2.76
N ASP A 5 -14.43 -8.81 3.06
CA ASP A 5 -15.88 -9.05 3.14
C ASP A 5 -16.53 -8.28 4.30
N SER A 6 -15.76 -7.92 5.32
CA SER A 6 -16.25 -7.15 6.47
C SER A 6 -16.44 -5.66 6.19
N LEU A 7 -15.89 -5.14 5.08
CA LEU A 7 -15.99 -3.73 4.73
C LEU A 7 -17.41 -3.31 4.30
N GLY A 8 -18.29 -4.28 3.98
CA GLY A 8 -19.63 -3.98 3.46
C GLY A 8 -19.57 -3.30 2.09
N PRO A 9 -20.62 -2.54 1.69
CA PRO A 9 -20.63 -1.84 0.41
C PRO A 9 -19.69 -0.62 0.45
N VAL A 10 -18.44 -0.82 0.02
CA VAL A 10 -17.45 0.25 -0.19
C VAL A 10 -17.26 0.52 -1.68
N GLN A 11 -17.15 1.79 -2.05
CA GLN A 11 -16.98 2.19 -3.45
C GLN A 11 -15.55 1.98 -3.97
N GLN A 12 -14.57 1.93 -3.06
CA GLN A 12 -13.16 1.75 -3.37
C GLN A 12 -12.43 1.11 -2.18
N VAL A 13 -11.54 0.17 -2.47
CA VAL A 13 -10.53 -0.36 -1.56
C VAL A 13 -9.16 -0.02 -2.12
N VAL A 14 -8.30 0.59 -1.32
CA VAL A 14 -6.90 0.86 -1.68
C VAL A 14 -6.02 -0.01 -0.79
N LEU A 15 -5.33 -0.97 -1.40
CA LEU A 15 -4.31 -1.76 -0.74
C LEU A 15 -2.94 -1.14 -1.02
N VAL A 16 -2.05 -1.14 -0.03
CA VAL A 16 -0.67 -0.67 -0.19
C VAL A 16 0.26 -1.83 0.15
N ASN A 17 1.17 -2.18 -0.75
CA ASN A 17 2.18 -3.20 -0.44
C ASN A 17 3.28 -2.63 0.47
N THR A 18 4.13 -3.50 1.00
CA THR A 18 5.11 -3.15 2.05
C THR A 18 6.54 -3.15 1.52
N ARG A 19 7.40 -2.29 2.08
CA ARG A 19 8.87 -2.39 1.97
C ARG A 19 9.43 -2.43 3.38
N VAL A 20 9.98 -3.57 3.79
CA VAL A 20 10.38 -3.89 5.16
C VAL A 20 11.40 -5.03 5.14
N PRO A 21 12.51 -4.95 5.90
CA PRO A 21 13.52 -6.01 5.95
C PRO A 21 13.03 -7.17 6.82
N ARG A 22 12.00 -7.89 6.39
CA ARG A 22 11.44 -9.07 7.06
C ARG A 22 11.16 -10.19 6.05
N PRO A 23 11.36 -11.47 6.45
CA PRO A 23 11.18 -12.61 5.54
C PRO A 23 9.78 -12.72 4.90
N TRP A 24 8.76 -12.16 5.56
CA TRP A 24 7.38 -12.22 5.10
C TRP A 24 7.01 -11.17 4.05
N GLU A 25 7.86 -10.17 3.78
CA GLU A 25 7.57 -9.05 2.86
C GLU A 25 7.09 -9.57 1.49
N ARG A 26 7.87 -10.48 0.89
CA ARG A 26 7.56 -11.06 -0.43
C ARG A 26 6.22 -11.77 -0.46
N VAL A 27 5.92 -12.56 0.58
CA VAL A 27 4.67 -13.32 0.66
C VAL A 27 3.50 -12.36 0.78
N VAL A 28 3.58 -11.36 1.66
CA VAL A 28 2.53 -10.34 1.83
C VAL A 28 2.32 -9.54 0.55
N ASN A 29 3.38 -9.06 -0.09
CA ASN A 29 3.27 -8.28 -1.33
C ASN A 29 2.67 -9.09 -2.48
N THR A 30 3.01 -10.38 -2.59
CA THR A 30 2.41 -11.29 -3.58
C THR A 30 0.91 -11.48 -3.32
N THR A 31 0.53 -11.72 -2.06
CA THR A 31 -0.88 -11.87 -1.67
C THR A 31 -1.68 -10.60 -1.95
N LEU A 32 -1.15 -9.42 -1.60
CA LEU A 32 -1.82 -8.14 -1.86
C LEU A 32 -2.04 -7.91 -3.36
N ALA A 33 -1.05 -8.24 -4.20
CA ALA A 33 -1.18 -8.14 -5.65
C ALA A 33 -2.24 -9.10 -6.22
N GLN A 34 -2.28 -10.34 -5.74
CA GLN A 34 -3.31 -11.31 -6.14
C GLN A 34 -4.71 -10.85 -5.72
N VAL A 35 -4.87 -10.40 -4.48
CA VAL A 35 -6.15 -9.93 -3.96
C VAL A 35 -6.64 -8.70 -4.72
N ALA A 36 -5.77 -7.71 -4.99
CA ALA A 36 -6.14 -6.53 -5.77
C ALA A 36 -6.56 -6.87 -7.20
N ALA A 37 -6.03 -7.94 -7.79
CA ALA A 37 -6.41 -8.39 -9.13
C ALA A 37 -7.76 -9.11 -9.17
N THR A 38 -8.23 -9.66 -8.04
CA THR A 38 -9.44 -10.49 -7.98
C THR A 38 -10.61 -9.87 -7.22
N TYR A 39 -10.36 -8.94 -6.29
CA TYR A 39 -11.39 -8.34 -5.46
C TYR A 39 -11.96 -7.08 -6.14
N PRO A 40 -13.29 -6.93 -6.24
CA PRO A 40 -13.91 -5.79 -6.93
C PRO A 40 -13.55 -4.48 -6.24
N HIS A 41 -13.55 -3.39 -7.01
CA HIS A 41 -13.27 -2.02 -6.55
C HIS A 41 -11.93 -1.85 -5.81
N THR A 42 -10.97 -2.76 -6.02
CA THR A 42 -9.70 -2.78 -5.30
C THR A 42 -8.55 -2.34 -6.20
N THR A 43 -7.75 -1.39 -5.72
CA THR A 43 -6.52 -0.93 -6.38
C THR A 43 -5.31 -1.21 -5.49
N LEU A 44 -4.23 -1.70 -6.08
CA LEU A 44 -2.93 -1.79 -5.39
C LEU A 44 -2.10 -0.53 -5.64
N VAL A 45 -1.64 0.09 -4.56
CA VAL A 45 -0.57 1.09 -4.55
C VAL A 45 0.75 0.38 -4.28
N ASP A 46 1.66 0.45 -5.25
CA ASP A 46 2.97 -0.21 -5.20
C ASP A 46 4.01 0.68 -4.51
N TRP A 47 3.91 0.80 -3.19
CA TRP A 47 4.91 1.46 -2.35
C TRP A 47 6.29 0.80 -2.44
N TYR A 48 6.35 -0.53 -2.59
CA TYR A 48 7.59 -1.27 -2.70
C TYR A 48 8.44 -0.77 -3.88
N ALA A 49 7.85 -0.73 -5.08
CA ALA A 49 8.54 -0.23 -6.26
C ALA A 49 8.75 1.29 -6.19
N ALA A 50 7.75 2.05 -5.74
CA ALA A 50 7.84 3.52 -5.69
C ALA A 50 8.90 4.02 -4.70
N SER A 51 9.23 3.25 -3.67
CA SER A 51 10.28 3.59 -2.70
C SER A 51 11.65 3.01 -3.05
N ALA A 52 11.77 2.14 -4.06
CA ALA A 52 13.02 1.49 -4.42
C ALA A 52 14.10 2.52 -4.78
N GLY A 53 15.33 2.33 -4.27
CA GLY A 53 16.43 3.29 -4.44
C GLY A 53 16.36 4.55 -3.57
N HIS A 54 15.29 4.72 -2.78
CA HIS A 54 15.13 5.84 -1.84
C HIS A 54 15.39 5.43 -0.40
N ASP A 55 16.61 5.00 -0.08
CA ASP A 55 16.93 4.51 1.28
C ASP A 55 16.81 5.63 2.35
N SER A 56 16.96 6.90 1.95
CA SER A 56 16.73 8.07 2.82
C SER A 56 15.26 8.29 3.22
N PHE A 57 14.32 7.56 2.62
CA PHE A 57 12.92 7.56 3.06
C PHE A 57 12.72 6.81 4.37
N PHE A 58 13.66 5.96 4.78
CA PHE A 58 13.53 5.09 5.94
C PHE A 58 14.50 5.50 7.05
N ALA A 59 14.06 5.31 8.29
CA ALA A 59 14.92 5.31 9.46
C ALA A 59 15.87 4.09 9.41
N PRO A 60 16.90 4.04 10.26
CA PRO A 60 17.89 2.95 10.24
C PRO A 60 17.32 1.54 10.43
N ASP A 61 16.10 1.39 10.95
CA ASP A 61 15.44 0.09 11.09
C ASP A 61 14.82 -0.45 9.79
N GLY A 62 14.79 0.36 8.73
CA GLY A 62 14.22 0.01 7.44
C GLY A 62 12.69 -0.09 7.45
N VAL A 63 12.02 0.44 8.47
CA VAL A 63 10.55 0.35 8.64
C VAL A 63 9.94 1.73 8.80
N HIS A 64 10.41 2.52 9.77
CA HIS A 64 9.84 3.84 10.02
C HIS A 64 10.24 4.81 8.91
N LEU A 65 9.31 5.68 8.50
CA LEU A 65 9.60 6.69 7.50
C LEU A 65 10.22 7.94 8.12
N THR A 66 11.17 8.53 7.41
CA THR A 66 11.59 9.91 7.65
C THR A 66 10.47 10.88 7.22
N PRO A 67 10.50 12.17 7.62
CA PRO A 67 9.52 13.14 7.15
C PRO A 67 9.45 13.27 5.62
N ALA A 68 10.57 13.05 4.91
CA ALA A 68 10.59 13.03 3.46
C ALA A 68 9.88 11.79 2.90
N GLY A 69 10.19 10.60 3.44
CA GLY A 69 9.52 9.36 3.05
C GLY A 69 8.02 9.38 3.33
N ALA A 70 7.61 9.89 4.49
CA ALA A 70 6.20 10.03 4.87
C ALA A 70 5.43 10.96 3.91
N ARG A 71 6.03 12.07 3.50
CA ARG A 71 5.42 12.99 2.51
C ARG A 71 5.23 12.31 1.15
N PHE A 72 6.24 11.58 0.68
CA PHE A 72 6.14 10.86 -0.58
C PHE A 72 5.08 9.75 -0.51
N TYR A 73 5.09 8.95 0.57
CA TYR A 73 4.09 7.90 0.81
C TYR A 73 2.67 8.48 0.80
N ALA A 74 2.44 9.58 1.53
CA ALA A 74 1.14 10.23 1.57
C ALA A 74 0.69 10.73 0.19
N ALA A 75 1.58 11.35 -0.59
CA ALA A 75 1.28 11.80 -1.94
C ALA A 75 0.93 10.62 -2.88
N LEU A 76 1.66 9.50 -2.77
CA LEU A 76 1.41 8.29 -3.53
C LEU A 76 0.01 7.72 -3.23
N VAL A 77 -0.35 7.60 -1.94
CA VAL A 77 -1.68 7.11 -1.53
C VAL A 77 -2.79 8.08 -1.95
N ALA A 78 -2.58 9.39 -1.74
CA ALA A 78 -3.56 10.41 -2.12
C ALA A 78 -3.88 10.39 -3.63
N GLY A 79 -2.88 10.11 -4.48
CA GLY A 79 -3.09 9.97 -5.92
C GLY A 79 -3.93 8.75 -6.33
N ALA A 80 -4.08 7.75 -5.47
CA ALA A 80 -4.87 6.56 -5.72
C ALA A 80 -6.31 6.65 -5.20
N VAL A 81 -6.58 7.53 -4.25
CA VAL A 81 -7.93 7.75 -3.71
C VAL A 81 -8.74 8.57 -4.71
N GLN A 82 -9.83 7.99 -5.21
CA GLN A 82 -10.75 8.74 -6.05
C GLN A 82 -11.55 9.71 -5.18
N PRO A 83 -11.76 10.96 -5.62
CA PRO A 83 -12.66 11.85 -4.93
C PRO A 83 -14.08 11.28 -4.99
N ASP A 84 -14.82 11.42 -3.88
CA ASP A 84 -16.22 11.00 -3.80
C ASP A 84 -17.01 11.62 -4.96
N LYS A 85 -17.64 10.77 -5.76
CA LYS A 85 -18.61 11.20 -6.78
C LYS A 85 -19.94 11.41 -6.05
N GLY A 86 -20.06 12.53 -5.36
CA GLY A 86 -21.32 13.01 -4.79
C GLY A 86 -22.38 13.25 -5.87
#